data_AF-A0A1I7N4H4-F1
#
_entry.id   AF-A0A1I7N4H4-F1
#
_cell.length_a   1.000
_cell.length_b   1.000
_cell.length_c   1.000
_cell.angle_alpha   90.00
_cell.angle_beta   90.00
_cell.angle_gamma   90.00
#
_symmetry.space_group_name_H-M   'P 1'
#
loop_
_entity.id
_entity.type
_entity.pdbx_description
1 polymer ?
#
loop_
_entity_poly.entity_id
_entity_poly.type
_entity_poly.pdbx_seq_one_letter_code
_entity_poly.pdbx_strand_id
1 'polypeptide(L)' 'METYDPQKTATETRQASPRKMNARVLVFSLIGVIVAFAVIYLVYSIAMPAPTT' A
#
# COMPACT_ATOMS: atom_id res chain seq x y z
N MET A 1 -32.73 -14.17 -18.49
CA MET A 1 -31.68 -13.27 -17.96
C MET A 1 -30.80 -12.91 -19.13
N GLU A 2 -30.58 -11.62 -19.43
CA GLU A 2 -29.62 -11.25 -20.50
C GLU A 2 -28.22 -11.74 -20.10
N THR A 3 -27.62 -12.56 -20.95
CA THR A 3 -26.35 -13.25 -20.67
C THR A 3 -25.13 -12.35 -20.84
N TYR A 4 -25.28 -11.23 -21.56
CA TYR A 4 -24.20 -10.29 -21.81
C TYR A 4 -24.76 -8.86 -21.80
N ASP A 5 -24.23 -8.04 -20.90
CA ASP A 5 -24.51 -6.62 -20.84
C ASP A 5 -23.26 -5.86 -21.31
N PRO A 6 -23.27 -5.30 -22.54
CA PRO A 6 -22.11 -4.61 -23.11
C PRO A 6 -21.80 -3.28 -22.41
N GLN A 7 -22.70 -2.76 -21.56
CA GLN A 7 -22.49 -1.54 -20.80
C GLN A 7 -21.69 -1.79 -19.51
N LYS A 8 -21.48 -3.04 -19.10
CA LYS A 8 -20.72 -3.34 -17.89
C LYS A 8 -19.22 -3.17 -18.09
N THR A 9 -18.61 -2.52 -17.12
CA THR A 9 -17.15 -2.42 -17.07
C THR A 9 -16.52 -3.79 -16.84
N ALA A 10 -15.30 -4.00 -17.36
CA ALA A 10 -14.58 -5.28 -17.24
C ALA A 10 -14.35 -5.71 -15.78
N THR A 11 -14.38 -4.77 -14.83
CA THR A 11 -14.29 -5.01 -13.38
C THR A 11 -15.58 -5.56 -12.76
N GLU A 12 -16.74 -5.15 -13.27
CA GLU A 12 -18.06 -5.61 -12.78
C GLU A 12 -18.39 -7.01 -13.28
N THR A 13 -18.05 -7.32 -14.53
CA THR A 13 -18.20 -8.68 -15.09
C THR A 13 -17.28 -9.69 -14.41
N ARG A 14 -16.14 -9.25 -13.85
CA ARG A 14 -15.11 -10.10 -13.23
C ARG A 14 -15.25 -10.31 -11.72
N GLN A 15 -16.33 -9.85 -11.10
CA GLN A 15 -16.54 -9.94 -9.65
C GLN A 15 -15.32 -9.47 -8.86
N ALA A 16 -14.99 -8.17 -8.95
CA ALA A 16 -13.87 -7.60 -8.20
C ALA A 16 -13.99 -7.94 -6.70
N SER A 17 -13.17 -8.90 -6.23
CA SER A 17 -13.25 -9.39 -4.86
C SER A 17 -12.86 -8.26 -3.88
N PRO A 18 -13.69 -7.92 -2.89
CA PRO A 18 -13.37 -6.90 -1.88
C PRO A 18 -12.00 -7.13 -1.20
N ARG A 19 -11.63 -8.41 -1.04
CA ARG A 19 -10.33 -8.84 -0.48
C ARG A 19 -9.11 -8.33 -1.26
N LYS A 20 -9.20 -8.22 -2.60
CA LYS A 20 -8.10 -7.70 -3.42
C LYS A 20 -7.90 -6.19 -3.27
N MET A 21 -8.95 -5.43 -2.97
CA MET A 21 -8.85 -3.99 -2.71
C MET A 21 -8.22 -3.73 -1.34
N ASN A 22 -8.62 -4.50 -0.32
CA ASN A 22 -8.04 -4.41 1.02
C ASN A 22 -6.55 -4.79 1.03
N ALA A 23 -6.14 -5.80 0.27
CA ALA A 23 -4.73 -6.19 0.17
C ALA A 23 -3.88 -5.06 -0.42
N ARG A 24 -4.36 -4.35 -1.45
CA ARG A 24 -3.64 -3.21 -2.03
C ARG A 24 -3.47 -2.08 -1.02
N VAL A 25 -4.55 -1.71 -0.32
CA VAL A 25 -4.50 -0.68 0.73
C VAL A 25 -3.53 -1.07 1.84
N LEU A 26 -3.56 -2.32 2.28
CA LEU A 26 -2.68 -2.84 3.33
C LEU A 26 -1.21 -2.83 2.91
N VAL A 27 -0.91 -3.17 1.65
CA VAL A 27 0.47 -3.11 1.12
C VAL A 27 0.96 -1.67 1.04
N PHE A 28 0.15 -0.73 0.53
CA PHE A 28 0.54 0.67 0.45
C PHE A 28 0.71 1.32 1.83
N SER A 29 -0.15 0.99 2.81
CA SER A 29 -0.01 1.50 4.17
C SER A 29 1.25 0.96 4.85
N LEU A 30 1.56 -0.33 4.68
CA LEU A 30 2.79 -0.94 5.19
C LEU A 30 4.05 -0.27 4.60
N ILE A 31 4.07 -0.04 3.28
CA ILE A 31 5.17 0.67 2.62
C ILE A 31 5.34 2.07 3.22
N GLY A 32 4.24 2.81 3.41
CA GLY A 32 4.27 4.14 4.02
C GLY A 32 4.89 4.15 5.43
N VAL A 33 4.52 3.18 6.27
CA VAL A 33 5.09 3.02 7.62
C VAL A 33 6.59 2.72 7.54
N ILE A 34 7.02 1.79 6.68
CA ILE A 34 8.44 1.45 6.50
C ILE A 34 9.24 2.68 6.07
N VAL A 35 8.74 3.43 5.09
CA VAL A 35 9.40 4.66 4.59
C VAL A 35 9.51 5.71 5.69
N ALA A 36 8.46 5.92 6.48
CA ALA A 36 8.49 6.88 7.59
C ALA A 36 9.58 6.52 8.62
N PHE A 37 9.66 5.25 9.03
CA PHE A 37 10.70 4.79 9.95
C PHE A 37 12.11 4.87 9.36
N ALA A 38 12.28 4.57 8.06
CA ALA A 38 13.56 4.72 7.40
C ALA A 38 14.05 6.18 7.40
N VAL A 39 13.15 7.12 7.13
CA VAL A 39 13.46 8.56 7.20
C VAL A 39 13.83 8.97 8.62
N ILE A 40 13.05 8.56 9.63
CA ILE A 40 13.34 8.86 11.04
C ILE A 40 14.71 8.30 11.43
N TYR A 41 15.00 7.05 11.07
CA TYR A 41 16.28 6.39 11.36
C TYR A 41 17.46 7.15 10.72
N LEU A 42 17.32 7.51 9.44
CA LEU A 42 18.34 8.28 8.73
C LEU A 42 18.57 9.61 9.43
N VAL A 43 17.53 10.40 9.67
CA VAL A 43 17.65 11.70 10.37
C VAL A 43 18.31 11.55 11.74
N TYR A 44 17.92 10.54 12.52
CA TYR A 44 18.52 10.27 13.81
C TYR A 44 20.02 9.95 13.70
N SER A 45 20.41 9.13 12.72
CA SER A 45 21.80 8.73 12.51
C SER A 45 22.73 9.86 12.08
N ILE A 46 22.22 10.86 11.35
CA ILE A 46 23.00 12.06 10.98
C ILE A 46 22.96 13.15 12.06
N ALA A 47 21.87 13.26 12.82
CA ALA A 47 21.72 14.32 13.82
C ALA A 47 22.43 14.01 15.14
N MET A 48 22.66 12.73 15.47
CA MET A 48 23.32 12.37 16.72
C MET A 48 24.83 12.14 16.53
N PRO A 49 25.68 12.77 17.36
CA PRO A 49 27.11 12.50 17.34
C PRO A 49 27.38 11.04 17.70
N ALA A 50 28.38 10.46 17.03
CA ALA A 50 28.77 9.08 17.27
C ALA A 50 29.11 8.89 18.76
N PRO A 51 28.62 7.82 19.40
CA PRO A 51 28.88 7.58 20.81
C PRO A 51 30.38 7.46 21.03
N THR A 52 30.93 8.31 21.89
CA THR A 52 32.32 8.25 22.34
C THR A 52 32.37 7.42 23.61
N THR A 53 33.20 6.38 23.62
CA THR A 53 33.56 5.59 24.81
C THR A 53 34.28 6.43 25.84
#